data_AF-I0FF84-F1
#
_entry.id   AF-I0FF84-F1
#
_cell.length_a   1.000
_cell.length_b   1.000
_cell.length_c   1.000
_cell.angle_alpha   90.00
_cell.angle_beta   90.00
_cell.angle_gamma   90.00
#
_symmetry.space_group_name_H-M   'P 1'
#
loop_
_entity.id
_entity.type
_entity.pdbx_description
1 polymer ?
#
loop_
_entity_poly.entity_id
_entity_poly.type
_entity_poly.pdbx_seq_one_letter_code
_entity_poly.pdbx_strand_id
1 'polypeptide(L)'
;MNNLAYRTYKTEDLRVEFIEKGFSEAAVDFILFHNDNSHFEVLKEKMNSLEQQMINIEKNLQKDIRHLDLKIDNIEKSLQKDIANLDIKIEYIKNEVNARIDILERNLQKDLSNLEKEIKNNKDLLLERLNTGNRIIHFMIIAVGILSPIIFAILNKFFIN
;
A
#
# COMPACT_ATOMS: atom_id res chain seq x y z
N MET A 1 -28.47 -2.58 -52.12
CA MET A 1 -27.34 -3.14 -52.88
C MET A 1 -27.88 -4.29 -53.71
N ASN A 2 -27.87 -4.17 -55.03
CA ASN A 2 -28.43 -5.19 -55.91
C ASN A 2 -27.56 -6.44 -55.85
N ASN A 3 -28.18 -7.57 -55.52
CA ASN A 3 -27.55 -8.87 -55.44
C ASN A 3 -27.28 -9.34 -56.89
N LEU A 4 -26.05 -9.16 -57.40
CA LEU A 4 -25.64 -9.81 -58.63
C LEU A 4 -25.49 -11.31 -58.31
N ALA A 5 -26.53 -12.08 -58.57
CA ALA A 5 -26.45 -13.53 -58.59
C ALA A 5 -25.48 -13.94 -59.69
N TYR A 6 -24.23 -14.26 -59.32
CA TYR A 6 -23.29 -14.90 -60.21
C TYR A 6 -23.86 -16.29 -60.57
N ARG A 7 -24.35 -16.45 -61.81
CA ARG A 7 -24.63 -17.77 -62.35
C ARG A 7 -23.28 -18.41 -62.67
N THR A 8 -22.94 -19.47 -61.94
CA THR A 8 -21.81 -20.34 -62.30
C THR A 8 -22.26 -21.24 -63.45
N TYR A 9 -21.84 -20.91 -64.67
CA TYR A 9 -22.01 -21.78 -65.83
C TYR A 9 -20.89 -22.80 -65.84
N LYS A 10 -21.20 -24.08 -66.08
CA LYS A 10 -20.15 -25.07 -66.37
C LYS A 10 -19.62 -24.81 -67.78
N THR A 11 -18.38 -25.21 -68.04
CA THR A 11 -17.74 -25.06 -69.35
C THR A 11 -18.59 -25.70 -70.47
N GLU A 12 -19.28 -26.79 -70.15
CA GLU A 12 -20.20 -27.49 -71.04
C GLU A 12 -21.45 -26.65 -71.40
N ASP A 13 -22.01 -25.92 -70.43
CA ASP A 13 -23.18 -25.05 -70.65
C ASP A 13 -22.81 -23.88 -71.58
N LEU A 14 -21.61 -23.32 -71.39
CA LEU A 14 -21.06 -22.29 -72.26
C LEU A 14 -20.81 -22.82 -73.67
N ARG A 15 -20.24 -24.02 -73.80
CA ARG A 15 -19.98 -24.67 -75.09
C ARG A 15 -21.27 -24.78 -75.91
N VAL A 16 -22.35 -25.28 -75.29
CA VAL A 16 -23.67 -25.40 -75.92
C VAL A 16 -24.22 -24.03 -76.35
N GLU A 17 -24.18 -23.03 -75.47
CA GLU A 17 -24.71 -21.69 -75.78
C GLU A 17 -23.96 -21.03 -76.96
N PHE A 18 -22.64 -21.17 -77.05
CA PHE A 18 -21.87 -20.62 -78.17
C PHE A 18 -22.17 -21.34 -79.48
N ILE A 19 -22.31 -22.67 -79.47
CA ILE A 19 -22.69 -23.44 -80.66
C ILE A 19 -24.10 -23.02 -81.14
N GLU A 20 -25.07 -22.88 -80.23
CA GLU A 20 -26.44 -22.45 -80.56
C GLU A 20 -26.49 -21.04 -81.17
N LYS A 21 -25.55 -20.16 -80.81
CA LYS A 21 -25.41 -18.82 -81.40
C LYS A 21 -24.67 -18.80 -82.73
N GLY A 22 -24.27 -19.97 -83.26
CA GLY A 22 -23.69 -20.13 -84.59
C GLY A 22 -22.17 -20.06 -84.65
N PHE A 23 -21.47 -20.14 -83.51
CA PHE A 23 -20.01 -20.29 -83.51
C PHE A 23 -19.61 -21.72 -83.92
N SER A 24 -18.50 -21.87 -84.65
CA SER A 24 -18.01 -23.19 -85.03
C SER A 24 -17.42 -23.92 -83.83
N GLU A 25 -17.59 -25.25 -83.81
CA GLU A 25 -17.08 -26.10 -82.74
C GLU A 25 -15.56 -25.91 -82.53
N ALA A 26 -14.79 -25.80 -83.61
CA ALA A 26 -13.35 -25.53 -83.55
C ALA A 26 -13.01 -24.17 -82.92
N ALA A 27 -13.82 -23.13 -83.14
CA ALA A 27 -13.58 -21.81 -82.55
C ALA A 27 -13.96 -21.80 -81.05
N VAL A 28 -15.06 -22.46 -80.69
CA VAL A 28 -15.48 -22.61 -79.29
C VAL A 28 -14.45 -23.43 -78.51
N ASP A 29 -14.03 -24.57 -79.06
CA ASP A 29 -12.99 -25.41 -78.46
C ASP A 29 -11.68 -24.63 -78.37
N PHE A 30 -11.25 -23.90 -79.40
CA PHE A 30 -10.07 -23.03 -79.31
C PHE A 30 -10.16 -22.03 -78.15
N ILE A 31 -11.28 -21.32 -77.99
CA ILE A 31 -11.45 -20.34 -76.92
C ILE A 31 -11.49 -21.02 -75.55
N LEU A 32 -12.20 -22.13 -75.40
CA LEU A 32 -12.31 -22.83 -74.12
C LEU A 32 -11.02 -23.55 -73.72
N PHE A 33 -10.25 -24.07 -74.68
CA PHE A 33 -8.95 -24.71 -74.45
C PHE A 33 -7.81 -23.71 -74.24
N HIS A 34 -7.90 -22.51 -74.81
CA HIS A 34 -6.89 -21.44 -74.65
C HIS A 34 -7.28 -20.38 -73.61
N ASN A 35 -8.44 -20.53 -72.95
CA ASN A 35 -8.74 -19.78 -71.73
C ASN A 35 -7.95 -20.39 -70.56
N ASP A 36 -6.63 -20.25 -70.64
CA ASP A 36 -5.72 -20.68 -69.60
C ASP A 36 -5.95 -19.78 -68.38
N ASN A 37 -6.69 -20.30 -67.41
CA ASN A 37 -6.98 -19.65 -66.14
C ASN A 37 -5.73 -19.57 -65.22
N SER A 38 -4.53 -19.58 -65.80
CA SER A 38 -3.22 -19.53 -65.14
C SER A 38 -3.12 -18.36 -64.15
N HIS A 39 -3.69 -17.20 -64.48
CA HIS A 39 -3.77 -16.05 -63.58
C HIS A 39 -4.59 -16.32 -62.31
N PHE A 40 -5.67 -17.12 -62.39
CA PHE A 40 -6.46 -17.50 -61.23
C PHE A 40 -5.74 -18.52 -60.35
N GLU A 41 -5.08 -19.52 -60.93
CA GLU A 41 -4.30 -20.49 -60.15
C GLU A 41 -3.14 -19.81 -59.41
N VAL A 42 -2.40 -18.89 -60.07
CA VAL A 42 -1.37 -18.06 -59.42
C VAL A 42 -1.97 -17.20 -58.29
N LEU A 43 -3.16 -16.62 -58.50
CA LEU A 43 -3.83 -15.84 -57.46
C LEU A 43 -4.23 -16.72 -56.27
N LYS A 44 -4.77 -17.90 -56.53
CA LYS A 44 -5.17 -18.89 -55.51
C LYS A 44 -3.97 -19.36 -54.69
N GLU A 45 -2.84 -19.65 -55.33
CA GLU A 45 -1.59 -19.98 -54.62
C GLU A 45 -1.11 -18.84 -53.72
N LYS A 46 -1.14 -17.60 -54.22
CA LYS A 46 -0.80 -16.41 -53.42
C LYS A 46 -1.75 -16.21 -52.24
N MET A 47 -3.05 -16.41 -52.44
CA MET A 47 -4.04 -16.35 -51.36
C MET A 47 -3.77 -17.41 -50.29
N ASN A 48 -3.52 -18.66 -50.69
CA ASN A 48 -3.18 -19.73 -49.76
C ASN A 48 -1.88 -19.43 -48.99
N SER A 49 -0.87 -18.89 -49.67
CA SER A 49 0.38 -18.47 -49.01
C SER A 49 0.13 -17.35 -47.99
N LEU A 50 -0.69 -16.36 -48.32
CA LEU A 50 -1.06 -15.27 -47.41
C LEU A 50 -1.83 -15.81 -46.19
N GLU A 51 -2.77 -16.73 -46.40
CA GLU A 51 -3.51 -17.38 -45.32
C GLU A 51 -2.56 -18.11 -44.36
N GLN A 52 -1.60 -18.88 -44.87
CA GLN A 52 -0.60 -19.54 -44.03
C GLN A 52 0.29 -18.55 -43.26
N GLN A 53 0.68 -17.44 -43.88
CA GLN A 53 1.42 -16.38 -43.18
C GLN A 53 0.58 -15.75 -42.07
N MET A 54 -0.70 -15.48 -42.31
CA MET A 54 -1.62 -14.96 -41.30
C MET A 54 -1.79 -15.93 -40.12
N ILE A 55 -1.97 -17.23 -40.39
CA ILE A 55 -2.06 -18.27 -39.35
C ILE A 55 -0.77 -18.31 -38.50
N ASN A 56 0.40 -18.19 -39.13
CA ASN A 56 1.67 -18.19 -38.42
C ASN A 56 1.84 -16.93 -37.55
N ILE A 57 1.47 -15.76 -38.06
CA ILE A 57 1.46 -14.51 -37.29
C ILE A 57 0.53 -14.65 -36.08
N GLU A 58 -0.68 -15.17 -36.27
CA GLU A 58 -1.66 -15.36 -35.19
C GLU A 58 -1.10 -16.29 -34.10
N LYS A 59 -0.52 -17.44 -34.49
CA LYS A 59 0.10 -18.38 -33.54
C LYS A 59 1.24 -17.74 -32.75
N ASN A 60 2.08 -16.94 -33.39
CA ASN A 60 3.18 -16.24 -32.72
C ASN A 60 2.64 -15.19 -31.73
N LEU A 61 1.66 -14.38 -32.13
CA LEU A 61 1.04 -13.42 -31.23
C LEU A 61 0.36 -14.10 -30.03
N GLN A 62 -0.35 -15.22 -30.23
CA GLN A 62 -0.93 -16.00 -29.14
C GLN A 62 0.13 -16.57 -28.20
N LYS A 63 1.32 -16.90 -28.69
CA LYS A 63 2.44 -17.36 -27.86
C LYS A 63 3.01 -16.20 -27.03
N ASP A 64 3.20 -15.04 -27.66
CA ASP A 64 3.74 -13.85 -26.98
C ASP A 64 2.79 -13.34 -25.90
N ILE A 65 1.48 -13.32 -26.18
CA ILE A 65 0.44 -12.96 -25.19
C ILE A 65 0.51 -13.92 -23.99
N ARG A 66 0.53 -15.24 -24.22
CA ARG A 66 0.66 -16.23 -23.13
C ARG A 66 1.93 -16.04 -22.32
N HIS A 67 3.04 -15.67 -22.95
CA HIS A 67 4.29 -15.39 -22.24
C HIS A 67 4.22 -14.12 -21.40
N LEU A 68 3.54 -13.07 -21.89
CA LEU A 68 3.28 -11.86 -21.14
C LEU A 68 2.36 -12.12 -19.94
N ASP A 69 1.29 -12.90 -20.12
CA ASP A 69 0.39 -13.29 -19.03
C ASP A 69 1.15 -14.01 -17.91
N LEU A 70 2.00 -14.98 -18.26
CA LEU A 70 2.85 -15.67 -17.27
C LEU A 70 3.81 -14.73 -16.55
N LYS A 71 4.37 -13.72 -17.24
CA LYS A 71 5.23 -12.72 -16.59
C LYS A 71 4.43 -11.84 -15.64
N ILE A 72 3.23 -11.42 -16.03
CA ILE A 72 2.33 -10.61 -15.20
C ILE A 72 1.93 -11.39 -13.95
N ASP A 73 1.50 -12.64 -14.10
CA ASP A 73 1.14 -13.52 -12.97
C ASP A 73 2.30 -13.68 -11.97
N ASN A 74 3.53 -13.83 -12.46
CA ASN A 74 4.70 -13.95 -11.61
C ASN A 74 5.02 -12.64 -10.86
N ILE A 75 4.89 -11.50 -11.54
CA ILE A 75 5.05 -10.18 -10.92
C ILE A 75 3.98 -9.97 -9.84
N GLU A 76 2.72 -10.30 -10.13
CA GLU A 76 1.62 -10.18 -9.19
C GLU A 76 1.86 -11.01 -7.93
N LYS A 77 2.24 -12.29 -8.09
CA LYS A 77 2.58 -13.17 -6.94
C LYS A 77 3.75 -12.63 -6.12
N SER A 78 4.79 -12.09 -6.78
CA SER A 78 5.94 -11.50 -6.08
C SER A 78 5.51 -10.28 -5.27
N LEU A 79 4.73 -9.38 -5.87
CA LEU A 79 4.24 -8.17 -5.19
C LEU A 79 3.31 -8.50 -4.03
N GLN A 80 2.41 -9.49 -4.18
CA GLN A 80 1.56 -9.97 -3.09
C GLN A 80 2.41 -10.47 -1.90
N LYS A 81 3.48 -11.22 -2.16
CA LYS A 81 4.41 -11.70 -1.13
C LYS A 81 5.14 -10.54 -0.45
N ASP A 82 5.60 -9.56 -1.22
CA ASP A 82 6.30 -8.39 -0.67
C ASP A 82 5.38 -7.54 0.20
N ILE A 83 4.13 -7.33 -0.21
CA ILE A 83 3.11 -6.63 0.58
C ILE A 83 2.84 -7.39 1.89
N ALA A 84 2.62 -8.71 1.84
CA ALA A 84 2.39 -9.50 3.05
C ALA A 84 3.59 -9.43 4.03
N ASN A 85 4.82 -9.42 3.51
CA ASN A 85 6.02 -9.25 4.34
C ASN A 85 6.09 -7.85 4.97
N LEU A 86 5.67 -6.80 4.25
CA LEU A 86 5.62 -5.44 4.77
C LEU A 86 4.56 -5.31 5.87
N ASP A 87 3.38 -5.92 5.70
CA ASP A 87 2.32 -5.93 6.72
C ASP A 87 2.82 -6.54 8.04
N ILE A 88 3.52 -7.68 7.98
CA ILE A 88 4.14 -8.32 9.15
C ILE A 88 5.14 -7.38 9.83
N LYS A 89 6.00 -6.70 9.06
CA LYS A 89 6.98 -5.76 9.62
C LYS A 89 6.32 -4.56 10.28
N ILE A 90 5.26 -4.02 9.68
CA ILE A 90 4.49 -2.91 10.22
C ILE A 90 3.83 -3.33 11.54
N GLU A 91 3.22 -4.50 11.60
CA GLU A 91 2.62 -5.04 12.82
C GLU A 91 3.64 -5.24 13.93
N TYR A 92 4.81 -5.79 13.60
CA TYR A 92 5.92 -5.93 14.55
C TYR A 92 6.36 -4.58 15.12
N ILE A 93 6.61 -3.57 14.27
CA ILE A 93 7.02 -2.22 14.70
C ILE A 93 5.94 -1.58 15.58
N LYS A 94 4.66 -1.71 15.20
CA LYS A 94 3.54 -1.19 15.98
C LYS A 94 3.52 -1.78 17.39
N ASN A 95 3.69 -3.10 17.51
CA ASN A 95 3.71 -3.78 18.79
C ASN A 95 4.94 -3.39 19.64
N GLU A 96 6.11 -3.26 19.02
CA GLU A 96 7.33 -2.83 19.72
C GLU A 96 7.21 -1.38 20.24
N VAL A 97 6.67 -0.47 19.43
CA VAL A 97 6.43 0.93 19.82
C VAL A 97 5.44 1.00 20.98
N ASN A 98 4.32 0.28 20.89
CA ASN A 98 3.32 0.24 21.98
C ASN A 98 3.95 -0.28 23.28
N ALA A 99 4.70 -1.37 23.24
CA ALA A 99 5.36 -1.91 24.42
C ALA A 99 6.36 -0.92 25.04
N ARG A 100 7.11 -0.17 24.22
CA ARG A 100 8.02 0.88 24.70
C ARG A 100 7.27 2.05 25.33
N ILE A 101 6.14 2.46 24.77
CA ILE A 101 5.26 3.49 25.35
C ILE A 101 4.74 3.02 26.72
N ASP A 102 4.22 1.80 26.82
CA ASP A 102 3.70 1.23 28.07
C ASP A 102 4.77 1.15 29.18
N ILE A 103 6.03 0.86 28.82
CA ILE A 103 7.16 0.88 29.75
C ILE A 103 7.45 2.31 30.21
N LEU A 104 7.49 3.26 29.28
CA LEU A 104 7.76 4.67 29.58
C LEU A 104 6.67 5.27 30.49
N GLU A 105 5.40 5.00 30.21
CA GLU A 105 4.27 5.44 31.04
C GLU A 105 4.37 4.91 32.47
N ARG A 106 4.67 3.62 32.65
CA ARG A 106 4.86 3.02 33.98
C ARG A 106 6.03 3.64 34.75
N ASN A 107 7.14 3.92 34.07
CA ASN A 107 8.30 4.56 34.69
C ASN A 107 7.95 5.99 35.14
N LEU A 108 7.30 6.78 34.28
CA LEU A 108 6.86 8.13 34.62
C LEU A 108 5.87 8.15 35.78
N GLN A 109 4.91 7.22 35.81
CA GLN A 109 3.98 7.08 36.94
C GLN A 109 4.71 6.77 38.25
N LYS A 110 5.71 5.89 38.21
CA LYS A 110 6.53 5.55 39.38
C LYS A 110 7.32 6.76 39.88
N ASP A 111 7.95 7.50 38.97
CA ASP A 111 8.74 8.69 39.31
C ASP A 111 7.86 9.79 39.91
N LEU A 112 6.68 10.03 39.33
CA LEU A 112 5.69 10.95 39.90
C LEU A 112 5.24 10.52 41.30
N SER A 113 4.92 9.24 41.51
CA SER A 113 4.53 8.73 42.83
C SER A 113 5.64 8.88 43.87
N ASN A 114 6.90 8.69 43.48
CA ASN A 114 8.04 8.91 44.37
C ASN A 114 8.19 10.38 44.73
N LEU A 115 8.09 11.27 43.74
CA LEU A 115 8.17 12.72 43.96
C LEU A 115 7.04 13.23 44.85
N GLU A 116 5.81 12.74 44.66
CA GLU A 116 4.66 13.07 45.53
C GLU A 116 4.93 12.67 46.99
N LYS A 117 5.51 11.50 47.22
CA LYS A 117 5.89 11.05 48.57
C LYS A 117 6.96 11.94 49.19
N GLU A 118 8.01 12.29 48.43
CA GLU A 118 9.08 13.17 48.91
C GLU A 118 8.54 14.57 49.26
N ILE A 119 7.70 15.15 48.42
CA ILE A 119 7.05 16.45 48.67
C ILE A 119 6.20 16.38 49.95
N LYS A 120 5.41 15.31 50.12
CA LYS A 120 4.60 15.11 51.32
C LYS A 120 5.47 15.01 52.58
N ASN A 121 6.52 14.19 52.55
CA ASN A 121 7.43 14.02 53.67
C ASN A 121 8.12 15.34 54.05
N ASN A 122 8.61 16.09 53.06
CA ASN A 122 9.24 17.39 53.28
C ASN A 122 8.26 18.41 53.87
N LYS A 123 7.01 18.42 53.39
CA LYS A 123 5.94 19.27 53.94
C LYS A 123 5.65 18.93 55.40
N ASP A 124 5.53 17.64 55.71
CA ASP A 124 5.23 17.18 57.08
C ASP A 124 6.39 17.54 58.04
N LEU A 125 7.65 17.33 57.60
CA LEU A 125 8.84 17.73 58.37
C LEU A 125 8.93 19.25 58.59
N LEU A 126 8.63 20.04 57.57
CA LEU A 126 8.61 21.51 57.68
C LEU A 126 7.56 21.95 58.71
N LEU A 127 6.36 21.37 58.65
CA LEU A 127 5.27 21.69 59.58
C LEU A 127 5.66 21.32 61.02
N GLU A 128 6.29 20.17 61.24
CA GLU A 128 6.80 19.75 62.55
C GLU A 128 7.85 20.74 63.09
N ARG A 129 8.81 21.15 62.25
CA ARG A 129 9.85 22.11 62.63
C ARG A 129 9.27 23.48 62.99
N LEU A 130 8.30 23.96 62.21
CA LEU A 130 7.60 25.22 62.49
C LEU A 130 6.82 25.15 63.81
N ASN A 131 6.10 24.05 64.06
CA ASN A 131 5.37 23.85 65.31
C ASN A 131 6.30 23.79 66.52
N THR A 132 7.43 23.09 66.40
CA THR A 132 8.45 23.03 67.46
C THR A 132 9.08 24.40 67.70
N GLY A 133 9.42 25.13 66.64
CA GLY A 133 9.92 26.50 66.74
C GLY A 133 8.93 27.44 67.42
N ASN A 134 7.64 27.36 67.06
CA ASN A 134 6.60 28.18 67.68
C ASN A 134 6.43 27.86 69.19
N ARG A 135 6.49 26.57 69.57
CA ARG A 135 6.49 26.17 70.98
C ARG A 135 7.68 26.76 71.73
N ILE A 136 8.89 26.70 71.16
CA ILE A 136 10.11 27.27 71.76
C ILE A 136 9.96 28.78 71.97
N ILE A 137 9.48 29.52 70.96
CA ILE A 137 9.24 30.96 71.07
C ILE A 137 8.24 31.27 72.18
N HIS A 138 7.13 30.53 72.26
CA HIS A 138 6.16 30.70 73.35
C HIS A 138 6.80 30.46 74.73
N PHE A 139 7.63 29.42 74.88
CA PHE A 139 8.37 29.20 76.13
C PHE A 139 9.32 30.36 76.46
N MET A 140 10.05 30.90 75.48
CA MET A 140 10.94 32.05 75.69
C MET A 140 10.17 33.30 76.13
N ILE A 141 9.03 33.60 75.49
CA ILE A 141 8.18 34.75 75.86
C ILE A 141 7.70 34.62 77.31
N ILE A 142 7.23 33.43 77.71
CA ILE A 142 6.81 33.15 79.09
C ILE A 142 7.98 33.33 80.05
N ALA A 143 9.15 32.76 79.74
CA ALA A 143 10.34 32.86 80.58
C ALA A 143 10.80 34.31 80.77
N VAL A 144 10.82 35.13 79.71
CA VAL A 144 11.14 36.56 79.79
C VAL A 144 10.13 37.30 80.66
N GLY A 145 8.83 37.03 80.50
CA GLY A 145 7.78 37.65 81.32
C GLY A 145 7.92 37.36 82.81
N ILE A 146 8.33 36.14 83.18
CA ILE A 146 8.54 35.73 84.58
C ILE A 146 9.87 36.27 85.14
N LEU A 147 10.96 36.22 84.36
CA LEU A 147 12.29 36.59 84.83
C LEU A 147 12.50 38.10 84.89
N SER A 148 11.83 38.89 84.04
CA SER A 148 12.07 40.34 83.96
C SER A 148 11.85 41.08 85.29
N PRO A 149 10.72 40.89 86.03
CA PRO A 149 10.53 41.52 87.33
C PRO A 149 11.56 41.07 88.38
N ILE A 150 11.96 39.79 88.34
CA ILE A 150 12.94 39.21 89.28
C ILE A 150 14.32 39.83 89.06
N ILE A 151 14.78 39.86 87.80
CA ILE A 151 16.06 40.47 87.42
C ILE A 151 16.06 41.96 87.77
N PHE A 152 14.97 42.68 87.47
CA PHE A 152 14.84 44.10 87.84
C PHE A 152 14.93 44.31 89.35
N ALA A 153 14.26 43.49 90.16
CA ALA A 153 14.33 43.57 91.62
C ALA A 153 15.75 43.32 92.16
N ILE A 154 16.47 42.33 91.60
CA ILE A 154 17.87 42.05 91.95
C ILE A 154 18.76 43.25 91.59
N LEU A 155 18.65 43.76 90.36
CA LEU A 155 19.46 44.90 89.90
C LEU A 155 19.22 46.14 90.78
N ASN A 156 17.96 46.45 91.08
CA ASN A 156 17.62 47.60 91.90
C ASN A 156 18.19 47.48 93.33
N LYS A 157 18.17 46.28 93.91
CA LYS A 157 18.72 45.99 95.24
C LYS A 157 20.25 46.17 95.32
N PHE A 158 20.98 45.79 94.27
CA PHE A 158 22.45 45.72 94.30
C PHE A 158 23.16 46.88 93.61
N PHE A 159 22.51 47.59 92.69
CA PHE A 159 23.17 48.59 91.84
C PHE A 159 22.50 49.98 91.83
N ILE A 160 21.29 50.14 92.38
CA ILE A 160 20.51 51.39 92.30
C ILE A 160 20.12 51.91 93.71
N ASN A 161 20.71 51.36 94.78
CA ASN A 161 20.70 51.97 96.12
C ASN A 161 22.00 52.70 96.38
#